data_AF-A0ABD6DJ78-F1
#
_entry.id   AF-A0ABD6DJ78-F1
#
_cell.length_a   1.000
_cell.length_b   1.000
_cell.length_c   1.000
_cell.angle_alpha   90.00
_cell.angle_beta   90.00
_cell.angle_gamma   90.00
#
_symmetry.space_group_name_H-M   'P 1'
#
loop_
_entity.id
_entity.type
_entity.pdbx_description
1 polymer ?
#
loop_
_entity_poly.entity_id
_entity_poly.type
_entity_poly.pdbx_seq_one_letter_code
_entity_poly.pdbx_strand_id
1 'polypeptide(L)'
;MADEEDLREQMIDAFGGADYPISSPMDLVPALPNGPGTRFESGDFSMTAMELQTKLPGGDFPYDDVESFVDDIMENLKDAGHLD
;
A
#
# COMPACT_ATOMS: atom_id res chain seq x y z
N MET A 1 -16.51 -1.07 7.26
CA MET A 1 -15.29 -0.28 7.07
C MET A 1 -14.12 -1.22 7.25
N ALA A 2 -13.04 -1.00 6.51
CA ALA A 2 -11.94 -1.97 6.51
C ALA A 2 -11.28 -1.99 7.89
N ASP A 3 -10.76 -3.14 8.29
CA ASP A 3 -9.96 -3.24 9.51
C ASP A 3 -8.57 -2.67 9.21
N GLU A 4 -8.21 -1.59 9.91
CA GLU A 4 -6.97 -0.84 9.70
C GLU A 4 -5.75 -1.73 9.96
N GLU A 5 -5.80 -2.55 11.01
CA GLU A 5 -4.68 -3.40 11.42
C GLU A 5 -4.45 -4.53 10.41
N ASP A 6 -5.54 -5.17 9.97
CA ASP A 6 -5.53 -6.21 8.93
C ASP A 6 -4.99 -5.69 7.59
N LEU A 7 -5.46 -4.53 7.12
CA LEU A 7 -4.94 -3.93 5.89
C LEU A 7 -3.46 -3.54 6.01
N ARG A 8 -3.07 -2.98 7.16
CA ARG A 8 -1.69 -2.59 7.41
C ARG A 8 -0.77 -3.81 7.34
N GLU A 9 -1.13 -4.92 8.00
CA GLU A 9 -0.34 -6.16 7.95
C GLU A 9 -0.19 -6.66 6.51
N GLN A 10 -1.29 -6.73 5.75
CA GLN A 10 -1.25 -7.15 4.34
C GLN A 10 -0.31 -6.28 3.49
N MET A 11 -0.33 -4.96 3.70
CA MET A 11 0.53 -4.03 2.98
C MET A 11 2.00 -4.15 3.39
N ILE A 12 2.29 -4.28 4.68
CA ILE A 12 3.66 -4.51 5.17
C ILE A 12 4.21 -5.82 4.61
N ASP A 13 3.42 -6.89 4.60
CA ASP A 13 3.84 -8.18 4.06
C ASP A 13 4.09 -8.12 2.53
N ALA A 14 3.24 -7.40 1.80
CA ALA A 14 3.35 -7.29 0.35
C ALA A 14 4.50 -6.37 -0.10
N PHE A 15 4.71 -5.25 0.60
CA PHE A 15 5.70 -4.23 0.22
C PHE A 15 7.04 -4.42 0.92
N GLY A 16 7.09 -5.10 2.07
CA GLY A 16 8.30 -5.27 2.88
C GLY A 16 9.41 -6.08 2.21
N GLY A 17 9.10 -6.82 1.15
CA GLY A 17 10.08 -7.52 0.32
C GLY A 17 10.82 -6.64 -0.69
N ALA A 18 10.50 -5.34 -0.78
CA ALA A 18 11.13 -4.42 -1.73
C ALA A 18 12.52 -3.97 -1.28
N ASP A 19 13.34 -3.56 -2.24
CA ASP A 19 14.68 -3.02 -1.99
C ASP A 19 14.58 -1.52 -1.63
N TYR A 20 14.43 -1.23 -0.34
CA TYR A 20 14.42 0.14 0.17
C TYR A 20 15.82 0.81 0.14
N PRO A 21 15.92 2.12 -0.10
CA PRO A 21 14.82 3.07 -0.27
C PRO A 21 14.16 2.97 -1.65
N ILE A 22 12.83 3.00 -1.68
CA ILE A 22 12.06 3.04 -2.92
C ILE A 22 11.90 4.49 -3.37
N SER A 23 12.06 4.74 -4.67
CA SER A 23 11.95 6.10 -5.26
C SER A 23 10.70 6.26 -6.12
N SER A 24 10.00 5.17 -6.42
CA SER A 24 8.73 5.18 -7.12
C SER A 24 7.91 3.93 -6.80
N PRO A 25 6.59 3.91 -7.07
CA PRO A 25 5.77 2.72 -6.87
C PRO A 25 6.18 1.55 -7.77
N MET A 26 6.90 1.81 -8.87
CA MET A 26 7.41 0.76 -9.75
C MET A 26 8.48 -0.10 -9.07
N ASP A 27 9.17 0.43 -8.05
CA ASP A 27 10.21 -0.29 -7.31
C ASP A 27 9.61 -1.41 -6.43
N LEU A 28 8.31 -1.34 -6.13
CA LEU A 28 7.57 -2.36 -5.37
C LEU A 28 7.16 -3.56 -6.22
N VAL A 29 7.00 -3.38 -7.54
CA VAL A 29 6.47 -4.40 -8.45
C VAL A 29 7.22 -5.74 -8.36
N PRO A 30 8.56 -5.79 -8.29
CA PRO A 30 9.30 -7.04 -8.16
C PRO A 30 9.07 -7.79 -6.83
N ALA A 31 8.73 -7.08 -5.76
CA ALA A 31 8.50 -7.65 -4.43
C ALA A 31 7.07 -8.19 -4.25
N LEU A 32 6.13 -7.65 -5.02
CA LEU A 32 4.71 -7.98 -4.91
C LEU A 32 4.41 -9.43 -5.34
N PRO A 33 3.70 -10.23 -4.51
CA PRO A 33 3.41 -11.64 -4.77
C PRO A 33 2.73 -11.92 -6.13
N ASN A 34 1.85 -11.02 -6.57
CA ASN A 34 1.16 -11.08 -7.86
C ASN A 34 1.46 -9.84 -8.72
N GLY A 35 2.62 -9.19 -8.50
CA GLY A 35 2.96 -7.94 -9.15
C GLY A 35 1.87 -6.88 -8.93
N PRO A 36 1.53 -6.07 -9.97
CA PRO A 36 0.49 -5.05 -9.89
C PRO A 36 -0.92 -5.59 -9.59
N GLY A 37 -1.14 -6.90 -9.78
CA GLY A 37 -2.39 -7.58 -9.47
C GLY A 37 -2.52 -8.06 -8.02
N THR A 38 -1.51 -7.82 -7.17
CA THR A 38 -1.60 -8.08 -5.72
C THR A 38 -2.77 -7.30 -5.15
N ARG A 39 -3.60 -7.97 -4.34
CA ARG A 39 -4.89 -7.46 -3.90
C ARG A 39 -4.91 -7.38 -2.37
N PHE A 40 -5.41 -6.25 -1.88
CA PHE A 40 -5.59 -5.96 -0.46
C PHE A 40 -7.08 -5.90 -0.18
N GLU A 41 -7.53 -6.68 0.79
CA GLU A 41 -8.96 -6.85 1.09
C GLU A 41 -9.19 -6.86 2.59
N SER A 42 -10.16 -6.08 3.06
CA SER A 42 -10.64 -6.16 4.43
C SER A 42 -12.06 -5.60 4.54
N GLY A 43 -12.98 -6.41 5.08
CA GLY A 43 -14.40 -6.08 5.07
C GLY A 43 -14.94 -5.83 3.64
N ASP A 44 -15.43 -4.61 3.41
CA ASP A 44 -15.94 -4.16 2.10
C ASP A 44 -14.86 -3.53 1.21
N PHE A 45 -13.65 -3.31 1.75
CA PHE A 45 -12.52 -2.79 0.99
C PHE A 45 -11.88 -3.90 0.18
N SER A 46 -11.64 -3.64 -1.11
CA SER A 46 -10.91 -4.54 -2.01
C SER A 46 -10.29 -3.70 -3.12
N MET A 47 -8.95 -3.65 -3.18
CA MET A 47 -8.22 -2.97 -4.25
C MET A 47 -6.93 -3.71 -4.59
N THR A 48 -6.53 -3.64 -5.86
CA THR A 48 -5.22 -4.10 -6.31
C THR A 48 -4.14 -3.05 -6.06
N ALA A 49 -2.87 -3.46 -6.07
CA ALA A 49 -1.72 -2.56 -5.96
C ALA A 49 -1.74 -1.49 -7.07
N MET A 50 -2.16 -1.84 -8.29
CA MET A 50 -2.36 -0.89 -9.39
C MET A 50 -3.49 0.12 -9.10
N GLU A 51 -4.61 -0.33 -8.53
CA GLU A 51 -5.71 0.55 -8.15
C GLU A 51 -5.31 1.50 -7.01
N LEU A 52 -4.56 1.01 -6.01
CA LEU A 52 -3.96 1.84 -4.97
C LEU A 52 -3.04 2.89 -5.57
N GLN A 53 -2.10 2.50 -6.43
CA GLN A 53 -1.16 3.43 -7.09
C GLN A 53 -1.89 4.53 -7.89
N THR A 54 -3.04 4.23 -8.49
CA THR A 54 -3.79 5.19 -9.31
C THR A 54 -4.73 6.09 -8.51
N LYS A 55 -5.19 5.63 -7.33
CA LYS A 55 -6.11 6.37 -6.46
C LYS A 55 -5.41 7.20 -5.41
N LEU A 56 -4.23 6.76 -4.98
CA LEU A 56 -3.42 7.50 -4.03
C LEU A 56 -2.64 8.57 -4.80
N PRO A 57 -2.69 9.85 -4.36
CA PRO A 57 -1.77 10.85 -4.90
C PRO A 57 -0.35 10.32 -4.72
N GLY A 58 0.53 10.60 -5.70
CA GLY A 58 1.90 10.10 -5.67
C GLY A 58 2.54 10.39 -4.31
N GLY A 59 2.95 9.34 -3.61
CA GLY A 59 3.52 9.44 -2.27
C GLY A 59 4.77 10.32 -2.23
N ASP A 60 5.22 10.64 -1.02
CA ASP A 60 6.36 11.50 -0.73
C ASP A 60 7.71 10.76 -0.92
N PHE A 61 7.87 10.11 -2.08
CA PHE A 61 9.10 9.40 -2.42
C PHE A 61 10.34 10.31 -2.27
N PRO A 62 11.49 9.75 -1.82
CA PRO A 62 11.70 8.34 -1.52
C PRO A 62 11.21 7.93 -0.13
N TYR A 63 10.83 6.65 0.01
CA TYR A 63 10.57 6.04 1.31
C TYR A 63 11.76 5.16 1.71
N ASP A 64 12.26 5.35 2.92
CA ASP A 64 13.42 4.61 3.46
C ASP A 64 13.06 3.25 4.03
N ASP A 65 11.79 3.04 4.40
CA ASP A 65 11.28 1.80 4.98
C ASP A 65 9.81 1.57 4.63
N VAL A 66 9.37 0.33 4.84
CA VAL A 66 8.00 -0.12 4.55
C VAL A 66 6.98 0.51 5.48
N GLU A 67 7.34 0.76 6.74
CA GLU A 67 6.39 1.28 7.73
C GLU A 67 5.95 2.69 7.36
N SER A 68 6.90 3.57 7.03
CA SER A 68 6.65 4.94 6.59
C SER A 68 5.81 5.00 5.32
N PHE A 69 6.06 4.09 4.38
CA PHE A 69 5.27 4.01 3.15
C PHE A 69 3.83 3.53 3.41
N VAL A 70 3.67 2.52 4.25
CA VAL A 70 2.35 2.00 4.61
C VAL A 70 1.58 3.02 5.44
N ASP A 71 2.21 3.71 6.38
CA ASP A 71 1.60 4.81 7.15
C ASP A 71 0.93 5.84 6.23
N ASP A 72 1.66 6.33 5.23
CA ASP A 72 1.12 7.30 4.26
C ASP A 72 -0.05 6.72 3.44
N ILE A 73 0.01 5.44 3.06
CA ILE A 73 -1.12 4.79 2.38
C ILE A 73 -2.34 4.75 3.30
N MET A 74 -2.16 4.36 4.56
CA MET A 74 -3.25 4.25 5.52
C MET A 74 -3.88 5.62 5.80
N GLU A 75 -3.07 6.68 5.96
CA GLU A 75 -3.58 8.05 6.10
C GLU A 75 -4.41 8.47 4.88
N ASN A 76 -3.91 8.24 3.66
CA ASN A 76 -4.65 8.55 2.44
C ASN A 76 -5.96 7.76 2.31
N LEU A 77 -5.97 6.48 2.72
CA LEU A 77 -7.18 5.65 2.72
C LEU A 77 -8.21 6.16 3.75
N LYS A 78 -7.75 6.64 4.90
CA LYS A 78 -8.58 7.28 5.92
C LYS A 78 -9.19 8.58 5.41
N ASP A 79 -8.38 9.44 4.77
CA ASP A 79 -8.84 10.69 4.15
C ASP A 79 -9.83 10.45 2.99
N ALA A 80 -9.67 9.35 2.26
CA ALA A 80 -10.60 8.91 1.22
C ALA A 80 -11.90 8.27 1.77
N GLY A 81 -12.00 8.06 3.09
CA GLY A 81 -13.17 7.46 3.75
C GLY A 81 -13.28 5.94 3.60
N HIS A 82 -12.15 5.25 3.37
CA HIS A 82 -12.08 3.78 3.32
C HIS A 82 -11.84 3.14 4.69
N LEU A 83 -11.30 3.90 5.64
CA LEU A 83 -10.98 3.51 7.02
C LEU A 83 -11.74 4.44 8.01
N ASP A 84 -11.99 3.95 9.23
CA ASP A 84 -12.51 4.74 10.36
C ASP A 84 -11.40 5.33 11.23
#